data_AF-A0A6G3UEL8-F1
#
_entry.id   AF-A0A6G3UEL8-F1
#
_cell.length_a   1.000
_cell.length_b   1.000
_cell.length_c   1.000
_cell.angle_alpha   90.00
_cell.angle_beta   90.00
_cell.angle_gamma   90.00
#
_symmetry.space_group_name_H-M   'P 1'
#
loop_
_entity.id
_entity.type
_entity.pdbx_description
1 polymer ?
#
loop_
_entity_poly.entity_id
_entity_poly.type
_entity_poly.pdbx_seq_one_letter_code
_entity_poly.pdbx_strand_id
1 'polypeptide(L)'
;DAAGGTVSPVNVPGWRGFPLVERVDDATGGLPVTLVGDGVAITAAEHWLGAARGHDNALCMVVSTGVGGGLVLGGALHPGPSGNAGHI
;
A
#
# COMPACT_ATOMS: atom_id res chain seq x y z
N ASP A 1 5.17 9.02 2.83
CA ASP A 1 5.46 8.71 4.23
C ASP A 1 4.21 8.11 4.84
N ALA A 2 4.16 6.79 4.94
CA ALA A 2 2.99 6.11 5.48
C ALA A 2 2.79 6.42 6.97
N ALA A 3 3.88 6.65 7.73
CA ALA A 3 3.82 6.98 9.15
C ALA A 3 3.33 8.42 9.37
N GLY A 4 3.78 9.36 8.56
CA GLY A 4 3.32 10.75 8.58
C GLY A 4 2.03 11.01 7.79
N GLY A 5 1.43 9.98 7.17
CA GLY A 5 0.18 10.10 6.41
C GLY A 5 0.25 11.00 5.17
N THR A 6 1.45 11.32 4.69
CA THR A 6 1.68 12.19 3.54
C THR A 6 2.13 11.41 2.31
N VAL A 7 1.79 11.91 1.12
CA VAL A 7 2.23 11.34 -0.17
C VAL A 7 3.05 12.36 -0.96
N SER A 8 3.84 11.89 -1.92
CA SER A 8 4.64 12.74 -2.82
C SER A 8 4.90 12.04 -4.16
N PRO A 9 3.83 11.59 -4.86
CA PRO A 9 3.97 10.77 -6.05
C PRO A 9 4.60 11.54 -7.21
N VAL A 10 5.41 10.86 -8.03
CA VAL A 10 6.14 11.50 -9.14
C VAL A 10 5.21 11.96 -10.27
N ASN A 11 4.09 11.27 -10.46
CA ASN A 11 3.10 11.53 -11.50
C ASN A 11 2.05 12.59 -11.10
N VAL A 12 2.03 13.06 -9.85
CA VAL A 12 1.17 14.17 -9.40
C VAL A 12 2.02 15.25 -8.72
N PRO A 13 2.69 16.14 -9.49
CA PRO A 13 3.67 17.07 -8.96
C PRO A 13 3.13 18.04 -7.90
N GLY A 14 1.83 18.38 -7.95
CA GLY A 14 1.19 19.25 -6.96
C GLY A 14 1.04 18.62 -5.58
N TRP A 15 1.29 17.32 -5.44
CA TRP A 15 1.08 16.57 -4.20
C TRP A 15 2.36 16.34 -3.39
N ARG A 16 3.35 17.23 -3.47
CA ARG A 16 4.54 17.14 -2.60
C ARG A 16 4.14 17.38 -1.14
N GLY A 17 4.44 16.42 -0.27
CA GLY A 17 4.02 16.42 1.14
C GLY A 17 2.51 16.49 1.34
N PHE A 18 1.70 16.01 0.38
CA PHE A 18 0.24 16.16 0.48
C PHE A 18 -0.32 15.34 1.65
N PRO A 19 -1.11 15.95 2.56
CA PRO A 19 -1.61 15.30 3.77
C PRO A 19 -2.83 14.41 3.45
N LEU A 20 -2.60 13.30 2.76
CA LEU A 20 -3.67 12.45 2.24
C LEU A 20 -4.54 11.87 3.36
N VAL A 21 -3.93 11.40 4.45
CA VAL A 21 -4.67 10.79 5.57
C VAL A 21 -5.62 11.80 6.22
N GLU A 22 -5.12 12.98 6.57
CA GLU A 22 -5.91 14.08 7.17
C GLU A 22 -7.09 14.46 6.28
N ARG A 23 -6.86 14.64 4.97
CA ARG A 23 -7.92 15.02 4.02
C ARG A 23 -9.02 13.97 3.90
N VAL A 24 -8.68 12.69 3.98
CA VAL A 24 -9.66 11.60 3.93
C VAL A 24 -10.38 11.46 5.27
N ASP A 25 -9.69 11.65 6.39
CA ASP A 25 -10.29 11.67 7.73
C ASP A 25 -11.37 12.76 7.83
N ASP A 26 -11.04 13.99 7.44
CA ASP A 26 -11.97 15.12 7.40
C ASP A 26 -13.18 14.82 6.50
N ALA A 27 -12.94 14.29 5.30
CA ALA A 27 -13.98 14.02 4.31
C ALA A 27 -14.92 12.88 4.73
N THR A 28 -14.44 11.96 5.58
CA THR A 28 -15.23 10.81 6.06
C THR A 28 -15.90 11.08 7.41
N GLY A 29 -15.62 12.22 8.04
CA GLY A 29 -16.14 12.54 9.37
C GLY A 29 -15.45 11.76 10.48
N GLY A 30 -14.15 11.49 10.35
CA GLY A 30 -13.32 10.85 11.38
C GLY A 30 -13.33 9.33 11.34
N LEU A 31 -13.57 8.70 10.17
CA LEU A 31 -13.41 7.25 10.06
C LEU A 31 -11.93 6.87 10.09
N PRO A 32 -11.55 5.73 10.70
CA PRO A 32 -10.16 5.28 10.69
C PRO A 32 -9.60 5.16 9.27
N VAL A 33 -8.50 5.86 9.00
CA VAL A 33 -7.81 5.86 7.71
C VAL A 33 -6.46 5.14 7.84
N THR A 34 -6.18 4.21 6.93
CA THR A 34 -4.87 3.57 6.80
C THR A 34 -4.30 3.83 5.42
N LEU A 35 -3.07 4.36 5.37
CA LEU A 35 -2.34 4.59 4.13
C LEU A 35 -1.39 3.43 3.84
N VAL A 36 -1.52 2.84 2.66
CA VAL A 36 -0.60 1.81 2.15
C VAL A 36 -0.20 2.11 0.71
N GLY A 37 0.96 1.59 0.30
CA GLY A 37 1.37 1.61 -1.10
C GLY A 37 0.47 0.74 -1.99
N ASP A 38 0.42 1.06 -3.28
CA ASP A 38 -0.35 0.33 -4.29
C ASP A 38 0.06 -1.15 -4.40
N GLY A 39 1.37 -1.45 -4.38
CA GLY A 39 1.92 -2.81 -4.35
C GLY A 39 1.46 -3.61 -3.13
N VAL A 40 1.39 -2.98 -1.95
CA VAL A 40 0.87 -3.61 -0.73
C VAL A 40 -0.64 -3.80 -0.83
N ALA A 41 -1.36 -2.82 -1.38
CA ALA A 41 -2.82 -2.86 -1.54
C ALA A 41 -3.26 -4.00 -2.47
N ILE A 42 -2.57 -4.21 -3.60
CA ILE A 42 -2.89 -5.33 -4.49
C ILE A 42 -2.54 -6.67 -3.85
N THR A 43 -1.42 -6.79 -3.14
CA THR A 43 -1.10 -8.01 -2.36
C THR A 43 -2.21 -8.32 -1.34
N ALA A 44 -2.75 -7.30 -0.68
CA ALA A 44 -3.86 -7.47 0.26
C ALA A 44 -5.11 -8.03 -0.43
N ALA A 45 -5.46 -7.48 -1.59
CA ALA A 45 -6.59 -7.93 -2.38
C ALA A 45 -6.40 -9.38 -2.87
N GLU A 46 -5.21 -9.72 -3.37
CA GLU A 46 -4.89 -11.07 -3.84
C GLU A 46 -4.90 -12.11 -2.71
N HIS A 47 -4.46 -11.74 -1.51
CA HIS A 47 -4.50 -12.63 -0.35
C HIS A 47 -5.91 -12.81 0.22
N TRP A 48 -6.74 -11.78 0.18
CA TRP A 48 -8.11 -11.85 0.68
C TRP A 48 -9.04 -12.61 -0.28
N LEU A 49 -9.05 -12.20 -1.56
CA LEU A 49 -10.07 -12.62 -2.52
C LEU A 49 -9.49 -13.23 -3.81
N GLY A 50 -8.19 -13.08 -4.04
CA GLY A 50 -7.55 -13.45 -5.30
C GLY A 50 -6.69 -14.71 -5.23
N ALA A 51 -5.63 -14.71 -6.04
CA ALA A 51 -4.80 -15.87 -6.32
C ALA A 51 -3.92 -16.29 -5.13
N ALA A 52 -3.65 -15.40 -4.18
CA ALA A 52 -2.89 -15.71 -2.97
C ALA A 52 -3.76 -16.20 -1.80
N ARG A 53 -5.08 -16.33 -2.00
CA ARG A 53 -6.00 -16.78 -0.94
C ARG A 53 -5.67 -18.20 -0.47
N GLY A 54 -5.49 -18.35 0.84
CA GLY A 54 -5.15 -19.63 1.48
C GLY A 54 -3.65 -19.96 1.45
N HIS A 55 -2.81 -19.03 1.01
CA HIS A 55 -1.37 -19.17 1.05
C HIS A 55 -0.77 -18.30 2.16
N ASP A 56 -0.11 -18.93 3.12
CA ASP A 56 0.55 -18.21 4.22
C ASP A 56 1.76 -17.38 3.77
N ASN A 57 2.36 -17.72 2.63
CA ASN A 57 3.50 -16.99 2.09
C ASN A 57 3.29 -16.75 0.60
N ALA A 58 3.32 -15.49 0.19
CA ALA A 58 3.13 -15.08 -1.20
C ALA A 58 3.91 -13.81 -1.52
N LEU A 59 4.40 -13.74 -2.76
CA LEU A 59 4.89 -12.50 -3.38
C LEU A 59 3.93 -12.15 -4.51
N CYS A 60 3.26 -11.01 -4.40
CA CYS A 60 2.46 -10.48 -5.49
C CYS A 60 3.26 -9.37 -6.17
N MET A 61 3.35 -9.43 -7.50
CA MET A 61 4.08 -8.47 -8.32
C MET A 61 3.17 -7.83 -9.35
N VAL A 62 3.29 -6.52 -9.49
CA VAL A 62 2.71 -5.73 -10.57
C VAL A 62 3.82 -5.38 -11.53
N VAL A 63 3.68 -5.82 -12.79
CA VAL A 63 4.61 -5.50 -13.86
C VAL A 63 3.89 -4.60 -14.86
N SER A 64 4.33 -3.33 -14.92
CA SER A 64 3.77 -2.32 -15.81
C SER A 64 4.91 -1.43 -16.32
N THR A 65 4.73 -0.10 -16.38
CA THR A 65 5.80 0.86 -16.69
C THR A 65 6.94 0.81 -15.65
N GLY A 66 6.63 0.42 -14.42
CA GLY A 66 7.58 0.02 -13.39
C GLY A 66 7.24 -1.36 -12.81
N VAL A 67 8.07 -1.83 -11.88
CA VAL A 67 7.81 -3.06 -11.11
C VAL A 67 7.52 -2.67 -9.67
N GLY A 68 6.49 -3.27 -9.08
CA GLY A 68 6.13 -3.09 -7.68
C GLY A 68 5.43 -4.33 -7.16
N GLY A 69 5.11 -4.35 -5.87
CA GLY A 69 4.49 -5.51 -5.26
C GLY A 69 4.44 -5.44 -3.76
N GLY A 70 4.17 -6.59 -3.15
CA GLY A 70 4.09 -6.72 -1.70
C GLY A 70 4.15 -8.19 -1.29
N LEU A 71 4.43 -8.39 -0.01
CA LEU A 71 4.66 -9.70 0.58
C LEU A 71 3.55 -10.08 1.56
N VAL A 72 3.14 -11.34 1.52
CA VAL A 72 2.47 -12.03 2.62
C VAL A 72 3.46 -13.01 3.21
N LEU A 73 3.65 -12.98 4.52
CA LEU A 73 4.47 -13.95 5.26
C LEU A 73 3.71 -14.38 6.52
N GLY A 74 3.66 -15.69 6.79
CA GLY A 74 2.88 -16.23 7.92
C GLY A 74 1.40 -15.80 7.93
N GLY A 75 0.78 -15.64 6.75
CA GLY A 75 -0.63 -15.25 6.61
C GLY A 75 -0.91 -13.75 6.81
N ALA A 76 0.12 -12.91 6.96
CA ALA A 76 -0.03 -11.48 7.18
C ALA A 76 0.71 -10.63 6.13
N LEU A 77 0.18 -9.46 5.81
CA LEU A 77 0.85 -8.47 4.96
C LEU A 77 2.10 -7.92 5.63
N HIS A 78 3.17 -7.80 4.85
CA HIS A 78 4.46 -7.31 5.31
C HIS A 78 4.86 -6.07 4.50
N PRO A 79 4.49 -4.85 4.95
CA PRO A 79 4.81 -3.59 4.25
C PRO A 79 6.26 -3.11 4.46
N GLY A 80 6.99 -3.73 5.38
CA GLY A 80 8.35 -3.32 5.76
C GLY A 80 8.38 -2.02 6.59
N PRO A 81 9.55 -1.65 7.13
CA PRO A 81 9.66 -0.58 8.13
C PRO A 81 9.28 0.82 7.61
N SER A 82 9.44 1.06 6.31
CA SER A 82 9.14 2.32 5.63
C SER A 82 7.89 2.26 4.75
N GLY A 83 7.21 1.11 4.69
CA GLY A 83 6.08 0.89 3.79
C GLY A 83 6.45 0.51 2.35
N ASN A 84 7.73 0.28 2.07
CA ASN A 84 8.25 0.01 0.72
C ASN A 84 8.65 -1.46 0.48
N ALA A 85 8.29 -2.40 1.35
CA ALA A 85 8.58 -3.82 1.08
C ALA A 85 7.83 -4.29 -0.17
N GLY A 86 8.56 -4.97 -1.07
CA GLY A 86 8.04 -5.36 -2.39
C GLY A 86 8.26 -4.32 -3.49
N HIS A 87 8.93 -3.20 -3.21
CA HIS A 87 9.49 -2.31 -4.24
C HIS A 87 10.77 -2.95 -4.80
N ILE A 88 10.68 -3.55 -5.99
CA ILE A 88 11.75 -4.28 -6.69
C ILE A 88 12.29 -3.44 -7.84
#